data_AF-A0A970FFE5-F1
#
_entry.id   AF-A0A970FFE5-F1
#
_cell.length_a   1.000
_cell.length_b   1.000
_cell.length_c   1.000
_cell.angle_alpha   90.00
_cell.angle_beta   90.00
_cell.angle_gamma   90.00
#
_symmetry.space_group_name_H-M   'P 1'
#
loop_
_entity.id
_entity.type
_entity.pdbx_description
1 polymer ?
#
loop_
_entity_poly.entity_id
_entity_poly.type
_entity_poly.pdbx_seq_one_letter_code
_entity_poly.pdbx_strand_id
1 'polypeptide(L)'
;MRSSYNWSFRHTGFTKGCALPFIAAALFLICVPALVADAGEIVVDGAPYWLRQSVERSLRSVWEELSLNPDLSAEDRVRLLSVVAERLFSGYSPNVVPRGESVRVDLSPQSDTAWGVEINPPPPASSRGRVVRRRRFGA
;
A
#
# COMPACT_ATOMS: atom_id res chain seq x y z
N MET A 1 -32.61 52.83 2.66
CA MET A 1 -32.95 51.85 1.60
C MET A 1 -32.87 50.45 2.19
N ARG A 2 -34.01 49.80 2.42
CA ARG A 2 -34.13 48.46 2.99
C ARG A 2 -34.78 47.59 1.91
N SER A 3 -34.01 46.71 1.26
CA SER A 3 -34.51 45.82 0.21
C SER A 3 -34.64 44.42 0.81
N SER A 4 -35.86 44.03 1.12
CA SER A 4 -36.21 42.69 1.58
C SER A 4 -36.41 41.79 0.35
N TYR A 5 -35.59 40.75 0.20
CA TYR A 5 -35.83 39.71 -0.80
C TYR A 5 -36.56 38.55 -0.12
N ASN A 6 -37.86 38.46 -0.35
CA ASN A 6 -38.70 37.37 0.11
C ASN A 6 -38.70 36.29 -0.97
N TRP A 7 -37.90 35.22 -0.77
CA TRP A 7 -37.91 34.05 -1.64
C TRP A 7 -38.83 32.99 -1.04
N SER A 8 -40.09 32.97 -1.46
CA SER A 8 -40.97 31.82 -1.20
C SER A 8 -40.64 30.72 -2.21
N PHE A 9 -39.88 29.72 -1.79
CA PHE A 9 -39.79 28.46 -2.54
C PHE A 9 -41.03 27.62 -2.24
N ARG A 10 -41.98 27.59 -3.19
CA ARG A 10 -43.04 26.58 -3.20
C ARG A 10 -42.39 25.24 -3.54
N HIS A 11 -42.48 24.28 -2.63
CA HIS A 11 -42.28 22.87 -2.98
C HIS A 11 -43.56 22.34 -3.65
N THR A 12 -43.50 22.16 -4.97
CA THR A 12 -44.48 21.38 -5.73
C THR A 12 -43.90 20.01 -6.04
N GLY A 13 -44.47 18.99 -5.39
CA GLY A 13 -44.90 17.75 -6.05
C GLY A 13 -43.85 16.73 -6.51
N PHE A 14 -43.85 15.61 -5.78
CA PHE A 14 -44.15 14.29 -6.36
C PHE A 14 -43.12 13.61 -7.29
N THR A 15 -42.20 12.85 -6.69
CA THR A 15 -41.83 11.50 -7.17
C THR A 15 -41.40 10.64 -5.99
N LYS A 16 -42.34 9.86 -5.46
CA LYS A 16 -42.10 8.78 -4.51
C LYS A 16 -42.03 7.46 -5.29
N GLY A 17 -41.01 6.66 -5.01
CA GLY A 17 -40.99 5.24 -5.33
C GLY A 17 -40.17 4.90 -6.57
N CYS A 18 -38.98 4.31 -6.35
CA CYS A 18 -38.18 3.43 -7.21
C CYS A 18 -36.67 3.74 -7.25
N ALA A 19 -36.22 4.91 -6.82
CA ALA A 19 -34.78 5.22 -6.77
C ALA A 19 -34.08 4.74 -5.49
N LEU A 20 -34.83 4.51 -4.40
CA LEU A 20 -34.30 4.06 -3.11
C LEU A 20 -33.51 2.73 -3.15
N PRO A 21 -33.93 1.67 -3.86
CA PRO A 21 -33.14 0.42 -3.90
C PRO A 21 -31.84 0.59 -4.71
N PHE A 22 -31.82 1.44 -5.73
CA PHE A 22 -30.62 1.69 -6.53
C PHE A 22 -29.57 2.49 -5.76
N ILE A 23 -29.99 3.50 -4.99
CA ILE A 23 -29.08 4.25 -4.12
C ILE A 23 -28.56 3.34 -3.01
N ALA A 24 -29.40 2.49 -2.41
CA ALA A 24 -28.96 1.52 -1.41
C ALA A 24 -27.98 0.48 -2.00
N ALA A 25 -28.22 -0.04 -3.20
CA ALA A 25 -27.33 -0.99 -3.88
C ALA A 25 -26.01 -0.34 -4.32
N ALA A 26 -26.04 0.90 -4.81
CA ALA A 26 -24.83 1.64 -5.15
C ALA A 26 -24.00 1.96 -3.89
N LEU A 27 -24.64 2.36 -2.79
CA LEU A 27 -23.96 2.54 -1.51
C LEU A 27 -23.41 1.22 -0.98
N PHE A 28 -24.10 0.09 -1.14
CA PHE A 28 -23.61 -1.23 -0.75
C PHE A 28 -22.35 -1.62 -1.57
N LEU A 29 -22.38 -1.48 -2.89
CA LEU A 29 -21.20 -1.80 -3.73
C LEU A 29 -20.00 -0.87 -3.48
N ILE A 30 -20.25 0.39 -3.08
CA ILE A 30 -19.19 1.38 -2.83
C ILE A 30 -18.67 1.33 -1.37
N CYS A 31 -19.55 1.11 -0.38
CA CYS A 31 -19.17 1.10 1.04
C CYS A 31 -18.79 -0.28 1.58
N VAL A 32 -19.25 -1.40 1.01
CA VAL A 32 -18.88 -2.73 1.51
C VAL A 32 -17.37 -2.98 1.50
N PRO A 33 -16.56 -2.61 0.49
CA PRO A 33 -15.12 -2.77 0.60
C PRO A 33 -14.47 -1.81 1.61
N ALA A 34 -15.13 -0.73 1.99
CA ALA A 34 -14.66 0.21 3.02
C ALA A 34 -15.10 -0.19 4.44
N LEU A 35 -16.08 -1.11 4.56
CA LEU A 35 -16.56 -1.67 5.81
C LEU A 35 -15.99 -3.07 6.09
N VAL A 36 -15.17 -3.61 5.17
CA VAL A 36 -14.30 -4.75 5.48
C VAL A 36 -13.39 -4.26 6.59
N ALA A 37 -13.65 -4.82 7.76
CA ALA A 37 -12.96 -4.73 9.03
C ALA A 37 -11.66 -3.92 9.00
N ASP A 38 -11.55 -3.01 9.96
CA ASP A 38 -10.27 -2.62 10.55
C ASP A 38 -9.58 -3.90 11.05
N ALA A 39 -9.01 -4.64 10.12
CA ALA A 39 -8.27 -5.84 10.38
C ALA A 39 -6.92 -5.35 10.86
N GLY A 40 -6.70 -5.55 12.17
CA GLY A 40 -5.50 -5.24 12.91
C GLY A 40 -4.33 -4.71 12.08
N GLU A 41 -3.94 -3.46 12.33
CA GLU A 41 -2.86 -2.80 11.60
C GLU A 41 -1.60 -3.69 11.59
N ILE A 42 -1.16 -4.11 10.39
CA ILE A 42 0.17 -4.71 10.23
C ILE A 42 1.16 -3.62 9.91
N VAL A 43 2.20 -3.54 10.75
CA VAL A 43 3.35 -2.67 10.55
C VAL A 43 4.58 -3.54 10.28
N VAL A 44 5.28 -3.27 9.18
CA VAL A 44 6.48 -4.00 8.79
C VAL A 44 7.72 -3.12 8.92
N ASP A 45 8.67 -3.57 9.73
CA ASP A 45 9.97 -2.94 9.92
C ASP A 45 11.10 -3.83 9.35
N GLY A 46 12.30 -3.27 9.18
CA GLY A 46 13.49 -4.00 8.71
C GLY A 46 13.56 -4.29 7.20
N ALA A 47 12.43 -4.29 6.49
CA ALA A 47 12.41 -4.49 5.04
C ALA A 47 12.96 -3.28 4.24
N PRO A 48 13.68 -3.52 3.12
CA PRO A 48 14.06 -2.48 2.17
C PRO A 48 12.84 -1.72 1.63
N TYR A 49 13.01 -0.43 1.31
CA TYR A 49 11.89 0.44 0.91
C TYR A 49 11.12 -0.08 -0.31
N TRP A 50 11.81 -0.72 -1.26
CA TRP A 50 11.21 -1.29 -2.46
C TRP A 50 10.41 -2.57 -2.19
N LEU A 51 10.68 -3.27 -1.09
CA LEU A 51 10.02 -4.52 -0.71
C LEU A 51 8.86 -4.29 0.27
N ARG A 52 8.96 -3.25 1.11
CA ARG A 52 8.06 -2.99 2.24
C ARG A 52 6.58 -3.06 1.88
N GLN A 53 6.15 -2.37 0.83
CA GLN A 53 4.73 -2.31 0.45
C GLN A 53 4.17 -3.69 0.05
N SER A 54 4.97 -4.48 -0.67
CA SER A 54 4.58 -5.84 -1.07
C SER A 54 4.48 -6.78 0.12
N VAL A 55 5.42 -6.66 1.07
CA VAL A 55 5.42 -7.45 2.32
C VAL A 55 4.19 -7.13 3.17
N GLU A 56 3.97 -5.84 3.44
CA GLU A 56 2.82 -5.38 4.24
C GLU A 56 1.51 -5.88 3.66
N ARG A 57 1.32 -5.77 2.34
CA ARG A 57 0.09 -6.23 1.69
C ARG A 57 -0.11 -7.73 1.81
N SER A 58 0.96 -8.50 1.64
CA SER A 58 0.91 -9.97 1.69
C SER A 58 0.61 -10.44 3.12
N LEU A 59 1.32 -9.90 4.11
CA LEU A 59 1.09 -10.24 5.52
C LEU A 59 -0.29 -9.79 6.00
N ARG A 60 -0.75 -8.61 5.56
CA ARG A 60 -2.09 -8.10 5.93
C ARG A 60 -3.18 -9.05 5.46
N SER A 61 -3.08 -9.52 4.21
CA SER A 61 -4.02 -10.50 3.68
C SER A 61 -4.01 -11.81 4.46
N VAL A 62 -2.84 -12.29 4.90
CA VAL A 62 -2.75 -13.51 5.71
C VAL A 62 -3.34 -13.30 7.10
N TRP A 63 -3.07 -12.16 7.74
CA TRP A 63 -3.60 -11.87 9.06
C TRP A 63 -5.12 -11.67 9.07
N GLU A 64 -5.67 -11.06 8.04
CA GLU A 64 -7.11 -10.98 7.80
C GLU A 64 -7.72 -12.38 7.77
N GLU A 65 -7.16 -13.28 6.96
CA GLU A 65 -7.64 -14.66 6.85
C GLU A 65 -7.55 -15.41 8.20
N LEU A 66 -6.44 -15.26 8.93
CA LEU A 66 -6.26 -15.87 10.25
C LEU A 66 -7.23 -15.28 11.30
N SER A 67 -7.55 -14.00 11.19
CA SER A 67 -8.43 -13.30 12.12
C SER A 67 -9.89 -13.69 11.97
N LEU A 68 -10.31 -14.03 10.74
CA LEU A 68 -11.65 -14.52 10.43
C LEU A 68 -11.93 -15.91 11.01
N ASN A 69 -10.90 -16.65 11.42
CA ASN A 69 -11.03 -18.02 11.88
C ASN A 69 -11.22 -18.07 13.42
N PRO A 70 -12.44 -18.34 13.94
CA PRO A 70 -12.74 -18.23 15.36
C PRO A 70 -12.10 -19.34 16.20
N ASP A 71 -11.69 -20.44 15.57
CA ASP A 71 -11.09 -21.60 16.25
C ASP A 71 -9.61 -21.39 16.60
N LEU A 72 -8.97 -20.36 16.02
CA LEU A 72 -7.57 -20.04 16.28
C LEU A 72 -7.42 -19.08 17.46
N SER A 73 -6.62 -19.48 18.45
CA SER A 73 -6.19 -18.57 19.52
C SER A 73 -5.30 -17.46 18.97
N ALA A 74 -5.20 -16.33 19.68
CA ALA A 74 -4.32 -15.23 19.27
C ALA A 74 -2.85 -15.66 19.15
N GLU A 75 -2.39 -16.55 20.04
CA GLU A 75 -1.03 -17.10 20.00
C GLU A 75 -0.81 -17.98 18.76
N ASP A 76 -1.78 -18.81 18.41
CA ASP A 76 -1.69 -19.69 17.23
C ASP A 76 -1.72 -18.88 15.93
N ARG A 77 -2.50 -17.79 15.87
CA ARG A 77 -2.48 -16.86 14.72
C ARG A 77 -1.10 -16.24 14.54
N VAL A 78 -0.46 -15.81 15.63
CA VAL A 78 0.90 -15.23 15.59
C VAL A 78 1.93 -16.27 15.13
N ARG A 79 1.85 -17.51 15.65
CA ARG A 79 2.73 -18.61 15.22
C ARG A 79 2.54 -18.97 13.75
N LEU A 80 1.29 -19.05 13.30
CA LEU A 80 0.99 -19.31 11.89
C LEU A 80 1.50 -18.18 11.00
N LEU A 81 1.29 -16.93 11.40
CA LEU A 81 1.81 -15.77 10.67
C LEU A 81 3.33 -15.80 10.60
N SER A 82 4.04 -16.18 11.67
CA SER A 82 5.50 -16.28 11.65
C SER A 82 5.98 -17.36 10.68
N VAL A 83 5.32 -18.52 10.66
CA VAL A 83 5.62 -19.61 9.72
C VAL A 83 5.37 -19.16 8.29
N VAL A 84 4.25 -18.51 8.01
CA VAL A 84 3.93 -18.00 6.67
C VAL A 84 4.93 -16.93 6.23
N ALA A 85 5.28 -15.99 7.12
CA ALA A 85 6.27 -14.95 6.84
C ALA A 85 7.64 -15.55 6.50
N GLU A 86 8.08 -16.57 7.24
CA GLU A 86 9.36 -17.25 6.99
C GLU A 86 9.39 -17.93 5.61
N ARG A 87 8.24 -18.45 5.16
CA ARG A 87 8.12 -19.11 3.85
C ARG A 87 7.99 -18.13 2.69
N LEU A 88 7.25 -17.04 2.87
CA LEU A 88 7.06 -16.02 1.84
C LEU A 88 8.31 -15.18 1.63
N PHE A 89 9.05 -14.88 2.69
CA PHE A 89 10.22 -14.01 2.66
C PHE A 89 11.49 -14.78 2.98
N SER A 90 11.80 -15.77 2.13
CA SER A 90 13.03 -16.55 2.26
C SER A 90 14.27 -15.65 2.24
N GLY A 91 15.23 -15.93 3.12
CA GLY A 91 16.40 -15.09 3.34
C GLY A 91 16.20 -13.98 4.38
N TYR A 92 14.99 -13.81 4.92
CA TYR A 92 14.72 -12.98 6.09
C TYR A 92 14.31 -13.84 7.29
N SER A 93 14.62 -13.37 8.49
CA SER A 93 14.17 -13.90 9.77
C SER A 93 13.05 -12.99 10.28
N PRO A 94 11.78 -13.46 10.26
CA PRO A 94 10.66 -12.68 10.76
C PRO A 94 10.54 -12.79 12.28
N ASN A 95 10.39 -11.64 12.93
CA ASN A 95 10.00 -11.55 14.33
C ASN A 95 8.61 -10.91 14.43
N VAL A 96 7.63 -11.69 14.86
CA VAL A 96 6.22 -11.27 14.94
C VAL A 96 5.90 -10.91 16.39
N VAL A 97 5.55 -9.65 16.63
CA VAL A 97 5.23 -9.13 17.96
C VAL A 97 3.78 -8.63 17.97
N PRO A 98 2.87 -9.29 18.72
CA PRO A 98 1.50 -8.81 18.88
C PRO A 98 1.46 -7.50 19.67
N ARG A 99 0.59 -6.58 19.25
CA ARG A 99 0.38 -5.23 19.82
C ARG A 99 -1.12 -4.96 19.94
N GLY A 100 -1.77 -5.64 20.89
CA GLY A 100 -3.22 -5.57 21.05
C GLY A 100 -3.91 -6.12 19.80
N GLU A 101 -4.64 -5.27 19.08
CA GLU A 101 -5.28 -5.64 17.81
C GLU A 101 -4.33 -5.55 16.60
N SER A 102 -3.20 -4.84 16.73
CA SER A 102 -2.19 -4.70 15.67
C SER A 102 -1.09 -5.75 15.80
N VAL A 103 -0.37 -6.01 14.70
CA VAL A 103 0.79 -6.90 14.69
C VAL A 103 1.97 -6.19 14.05
N ARG A 104 3.09 -6.16 14.76
CA ARG A 104 4.36 -5.71 14.19
C ARG A 104 5.16 -6.89 13.69
N VAL A 105 5.65 -6.82 12.47
CA VAL A 105 6.56 -7.81 11.90
C VAL A 105 7.89 -7.14 11.58
N ASP A 106 8.95 -7.55 12.27
CA ASP A 106 10.30 -7.09 12.00
C ASP A 106 11.02 -8.12 11.12
N LEU A 107 11.51 -7.69 9.96
CA LEU A 107 12.24 -8.54 9.02
C LEU A 107 13.73 -8.23 9.06
N SER A 108 14.51 -9.15 9.62
CA SER A 108 15.98 -9.06 9.60
C SER A 108 16.56 -9.96 8.52
N PRO A 109 17.47 -9.50 7.64
CA PRO A 109 18.13 -10.38 6.69
C PRO A 109 18.95 -11.45 7.44
N GLN A 110 18.85 -12.71 7.01
CA GLN A 110 19.56 -13.83 7.64
C GLN A 110 21.07 -13.78 7.35
N SER A 111 21.44 -13.25 6.19
CA SER A 111 22.83 -13.10 5.78
C SER A 111 23.01 -11.79 5.02
N ASP A 112 24.21 -11.21 5.14
CA ASP A 112 24.61 -10.16 4.23
C ASP A 112 24.72 -10.73 2.82
N THR A 113 24.04 -10.08 1.88
CA THR A 113 24.12 -10.46 0.47
C THR A 113 25.51 -10.18 -0.07
N ALA A 114 26.20 -11.22 -0.54
CA ALA A 114 27.58 -11.17 -1.06
C ALA A 114 27.73 -10.50 -2.44
N TRP A 115 26.65 -9.94 -3.00
CA TRP A 115 26.66 -9.32 -4.32
C TRP A 115 26.43 -7.81 -4.19
N GLY A 116 27.26 -7.03 -4.89
CA GLY A 116 27.14 -5.59 -5.00
C GLY A 116 26.45 -5.19 -6.30
N VAL A 117 25.71 -4.08 -6.26
CA VAL A 117 25.10 -3.47 -7.46
C VAL A 117 25.89 -2.23 -7.82
N GLU A 118 26.44 -2.21 -9.04
CA GLU A 118 27.00 -1.01 -9.63
C GLU A 118 26.05 -0.50 -10.72
N ILE A 119 25.59 0.75 -10.60
CA ILE A 119 24.80 1.41 -11.65
C ILE A 119 25.80 2.10 -12.58
N ASN A 120 25.91 1.63 -13.82
CA ASN A 120 26.69 2.29 -14.87
C ASN A 120 25.76 3.19 -15.70
N PRO A 121 25.68 4.51 -15.39
CA PRO A 121 24.83 5.41 -16.17
C PRO A 121 25.38 5.56 -17.59
N PRO A 122 24.49 5.75 -18.60
CA PRO A 122 24.96 6.05 -19.94
C PRO A 122 25.75 7.38 -19.97
N PRO A 123 26.71 7.54 -20.90
CA PRO A 123 27.45 8.78 -21.05
C PRO A 123 26.49 9.98 -21.28
N PRO A 124 26.76 11.15 -20.68
CA PRO A 124 25.95 12.35 -20.92
C PRO A 124 25.97 12.71 -22.42
N ALA A 125 24.82 13.13 -22.96
CA ALA A 125 24.58 13.36 -24.39
C ALA A 125 25.49 14.41 -25.07
N SER A 126 26.33 15.12 -24.31
CA SER A 126 27.20 16.19 -24.82
C SER A 126 28.57 15.74 -25.34
N SER A 127 28.88 14.43 -25.36
CA SER A 127 30.16 13.92 -25.87
C SER A 127 30.23 13.74 -27.40
N ARG A 128 29.18 14.08 -28.16
CA ARG A 128 29.22 14.12 -29.63
C ARG A 128 30.10 15.28 -30.14
N GLY A 129 31.38 14.98 -30.31
CA GLY A 129 32.23 15.47 -31.39
C GLY A 129 32.35 16.99 -31.55
N ARG A 130 33.20 17.64 -30.74
CA ARG A 130 33.84 18.88 -31.20
C ARG A 130 35.07 18.50 -32.03
N VAL A 131 34.89 18.32 -33.34
CA VAL A 131 36.02 18.29 -34.28
C VAL A 131 36.64 19.69 -34.30
N VAL A 132 37.64 19.90 -33.45
CA VAL A 132 38.48 21.10 -33.48
C VAL A 132 39.37 20.99 -34.71
N ARG A 133 38.93 21.56 -35.83
CA ARG A 133 39.82 21.77 -36.99
C ARG A 133 40.91 22.77 -36.59
N ARG A 134 42.09 22.27 -36.21
CA ARG A 134 43.31 23.10 -36.15
C ARG A 134 43.60 23.58 -37.58
N ARG A 135 43.35 24.85 -37.87
CA ARG A 135 43.96 25.49 -39.05
C ARG A 135 45.45 25.61 -38.77
N ARG A 136 46.28 24.86 -39.49
CA ARG A 136 47.69 25.23 -39.71
C ARG A 136 47.68 26.53 -40.50
N PHE A 137 48.12 27.62 -39.89
CA PHE A 137 48.66 28.73 -40.64
C PHE A 137 50.17 28.51 -40.75
N GLY A 138 50.64 28.35 -41.98
CA GLY A 138 52.05 28.44 -42.31
C GLY A 138 52.35 29.84 -42.85
N ALA A 139 53.44 30.41 -42.34
CA ALA A 139 54.43 31.22 -43.06
C ALA A 139 55.60 31.40 -42.09
#